data_AF-A0A1J5RTV8-F1
#
_entry.id   AF-A0A1J5RTV8-F1
#
_cell.length_a   1.000
_cell.length_b   1.000
_cell.length_c   1.000
_cell.angle_alpha   90.00
_cell.angle_beta   90.00
_cell.angle_gamma   90.00
#
_symmetry.space_group_name_H-M   'P 1'
#
loop_
_entity.id
_entity.type
_entity.pdbx_description
1 polymer ?
#
loop_
_entity_poly.entity_id
_entity_poly.type
_entity_poly.pdbx_seq_one_letter_code
_entity_poly.pdbx_strand_id
1 'polypeptide(L)'
;MPVLIDGNKIGELYNGSYLQQQLTPGNHAIKVTTGAFGKSAEANVQIVAGERKFLHFDFVTGPLANVFFVGDSLKERSETDAMADLKVLSSAKPREMGK
;
A
#
# COMPACT_ATOMS: atom_id res chain seq x y z
N MET A 1 -5.27 -5.31 -5.75
CA MET A 1 -5.58 -5.08 -4.33
C MET A 1 -5.84 -3.60 -4.12
N PRO A 2 -7.10 -3.18 -3.90
CA PRO A 2 -7.44 -1.76 -3.74
C PRO A 2 -6.64 -1.09 -2.63
N VAL A 3 -6.12 0.10 -2.91
CA VAL A 3 -5.48 0.98 -1.94
C VAL A 3 -6.39 2.17 -1.66
N LEU A 4 -6.63 2.44 -0.39
CA LEU A 4 -7.39 3.57 0.07
C LEU A 4 -6.52 4.47 0.96
N ILE A 5 -6.70 5.77 0.81
CA ILE A 5 -6.13 6.80 1.68
C ILE A 5 -7.29 7.61 2.24
N ASP A 6 -7.39 7.69 3.57
CA ASP A 6 -8.49 8.36 4.28
C ASP A 6 -9.88 7.93 3.80
N GLY A 7 -10.02 6.63 3.50
CA GLY A 7 -11.25 6.04 2.99
C GLY A 7 -11.49 6.20 1.48
N ASN A 8 -10.66 6.96 0.76
CA ASN A 8 -10.80 7.17 -0.68
C ASN A 8 -9.93 6.18 -1.47
N LYS A 9 -10.52 5.44 -2.42
CA LYS A 9 -9.76 4.56 -3.31
C LYS A 9 -8.91 5.38 -4.29
N ILE A 10 -7.59 5.19 -4.22
CA ILE A 10 -6.60 5.90 -5.03
C ILE A 10 -6.02 5.04 -6.17
N GLY A 11 -6.10 3.72 -6.06
CA GLY A 11 -5.56 2.80 -7.05
C GLY A 11 -5.60 1.35 -6.59
N GLU A 12 -4.80 0.52 -7.24
CA GLU A 12 -4.68 -0.91 -6.93
C GLU A 12 -3.22 -1.35 -6.96
N LEU A 13 -2.80 -2.14 -5.97
CA LEU A 13 -1.53 -2.85 -5.99
C LEU A 13 -1.67 -4.23 -6.64
N TYR A 14 -0.65 -4.61 -7.39
CA TYR A 14 -0.45 -5.94 -7.96
C TYR A 14 0.83 -6.56 -7.36
N ASN A 15 1.01 -7.87 -7.52
CA ASN A 15 2.26 -8.51 -7.11
C ASN A 15 3.45 -7.88 -7.88
N GLY A 16 4.54 -7.57 -7.18
CA GLY A 16 5.73 -6.95 -7.78
C GLY A 16 5.47 -5.52 -8.29
N SER A 17 4.60 -4.77 -7.62
CA SER A 17 4.30 -3.38 -7.99
C SER A 17 4.35 -2.41 -6.82
N TYR A 18 4.43 -1.11 -7.13
CA TYR A 18 4.34 -0.02 -6.16
C TYR A 18 3.33 1.02 -6.61
N LEU A 19 2.77 1.77 -5.66
CA LEU A 19 1.96 2.95 -5.94
C LEU A 19 2.61 4.16 -5.28
N GLN A 20 2.61 5.29 -5.98
CA GLN A 20 3.07 6.58 -5.45
C GLN A 20 1.92 7.58 -5.43
N GLN A 21 1.76 8.29 -4.32
CA GLN A 21 0.75 9.33 -4.14
C GLN A 21 1.37 10.54 -3.42
N GLN A 22 1.07 11.74 -3.90
CA GLN A 22 1.38 12.97 -3.16
C GLN A 22 0.28 13.22 -2.13
N LEU A 23 0.68 13.53 -0.90
CA LEU A 23 -0.21 13.81 0.22
C LEU A 23 0.13 15.17 0.83
N THR A 24 -0.88 15.83 1.37
CA THR A 24 -0.67 17.00 2.23
C THR A 24 0.02 16.60 3.53
N PRO A 25 0.76 17.49 4.21
CA PRO A 25 1.25 17.21 5.56
C PRO A 25 0.09 16.93 6.52
N GLY A 26 0.20 15.88 7.34
CA GLY A 26 -0.89 15.43 8.21
C GLY A 26 -0.85 13.93 8.50
N ASN A 27 -1.76 13.49 9.37
CA ASN A 27 -1.99 12.08 9.61
C ASN A 27 -2.90 11.51 8.52
N HIS A 28 -2.47 10.41 7.91
CA HIS A 28 -3.22 9.71 6.87
C HIS A 28 -3.38 8.23 7.23
N ALA A 29 -4.61 7.73 7.05
CA ALA A 29 -4.92 6.32 7.20
C ALA A 29 -4.78 5.61 5.85
N ILE A 30 -3.84 4.66 5.76
CA ILE A 30 -3.58 3.86 4.56
C ILE A 30 -4.16 2.47 4.76
N LYS A 31 -4.90 2.00 3.76
CA LYS A 31 -5.54 0.68 3.78
C LYS A 31 -5.32 -0.05 2.46
N VAL A 32 -4.89 -1.31 2.53
CA VAL A 32 -4.81 -2.23 1.39
C VAL A 32 -5.80 -3.37 1.61
N THR A 33 -6.74 -3.58 0.69
CA THR A 33 -7.77 -4.63 0.79
C THR A 33 -7.31 -5.92 0.11
N THR A 34 -7.34 -7.04 0.84
CA THR A 34 -6.58 -8.27 0.50
C THR A 34 -7.44 -9.52 0.23
N GLY A 35 -8.76 -9.38 0.08
CA GLY A 35 -9.61 -10.53 -0.30
C GLY A 35 -11.11 -10.29 -0.17
N ALA A 36 -11.89 -11.36 -0.32
CA ALA A 36 -13.32 -11.36 -0.03
C ALA A 36 -13.57 -11.14 1.48
N PHE A 37 -14.74 -10.60 1.84
CA PHE A 37 -15.14 -10.26 3.22
C PHE A 37 -14.40 -9.09 3.90
N GLY A 38 -13.78 -8.19 3.10
CA GLY A 38 -13.31 -6.90 3.62
C GLY A 38 -12.05 -6.97 4.50
N LYS A 39 -11.23 -8.02 4.36
CA LYS A 39 -9.92 -8.08 5.01
C LYS A 39 -9.00 -6.99 4.46
N SER A 40 -8.27 -6.34 5.37
CA SER A 40 -7.34 -5.27 5.04
C SER A 40 -6.11 -5.27 5.94
N ALA A 41 -4.99 -4.83 5.37
CA ALA A 41 -3.85 -4.33 6.11
C ALA A 41 -3.94 -2.81 6.21
N GLU A 42 -3.67 -2.26 7.39
CA GLU A 42 -3.84 -0.84 7.70
C GLU A 42 -2.60 -0.28 8.38
N ALA A 43 -2.30 0.98 8.08
CA ALA A 43 -1.25 1.75 8.74
C ALA A 43 -1.67 3.22 8.84
N ASN A 44 -1.33 3.86 9.95
CA ASN A 44 -1.42 5.32 10.07
C ASN A 44 -0.03 5.90 9.88
N VAL A 45 0.09 6.91 9.02
CA VAL A 45 1.35 7.59 8.75
C VAL A 45 1.20 9.08 8.98
N GLN A 46 2.19 9.67 9.66
CA GLN A 46 2.34 11.12 9.74
C GLN A 46 3.23 11.58 8.59
N ILE A 47 2.66 12.38 7.69
CA ILE A 47 3.37 13.03 6.58
C ILE A 47 3.82 14.42 7.03
N VAL A 48 5.09 14.72 6.80
CA VAL A 48 5.70 16.05 7.02
C VAL A 48 6.04 16.66 5.66
N ALA A 49 5.96 17.98 5.56
CA ALA A 49 6.25 18.69 4.31
C ALA A 49 7.68 18.41 3.83
N GLY A 50 7.82 17.98 2.58
CA GLY A 50 9.10 17.66 1.96
C GLY A 50 9.64 16.26 2.26
N GLU A 51 8.98 15.48 3.12
CA GLU A 51 9.39 14.12 3.43
C GLU A 51 8.69 13.08 2.55
N ARG A 52 9.38 11.96 2.33
CA ARG A 52 8.82 10.76 1.70
C ARG A 52 8.71 9.65 2.73
N LYS A 53 7.54 9.01 2.79
CA LYS A 53 7.31 7.81 3.59
C LYS A 53 7.14 6.62 2.66
N PHE A 54 7.73 5.50 3.04
CA PHE A 54 7.64 4.25 2.29
C PHE A 54 6.94 3.21 3.15
N LEU A 55 5.93 2.57 2.57
CA LEU A 55 5.22 1.47 3.21
C LEU A 55 5.42 0.22 2.36
N HIS A 56 5.73 -0.89 3.03
CA HIS A 56 5.82 -2.21 2.43
C HIS A 56 4.58 -3.01 2.81
N PHE A 57 4.00 -3.64 1.80
CA PHE A 57 2.86 -4.51 1.97
C PHE A 57 3.29 -5.95 1.71
N ASP A 58 3.29 -6.75 2.78
CA ASP A 58 3.51 -8.19 2.71
C ASP A 58 2.15 -8.88 2.54
N PHE A 59 1.98 -9.60 1.44
CA PHE A 59 0.80 -10.43 1.17
C PHE A 59 1.18 -11.90 1.28
N VAL A 60 0.59 -12.61 2.25
CA VAL A 60 0.94 -14.02 2.49
C VAL A 60 -0.08 -14.93 1.81
N THR A 61 0.36 -15.64 0.76
CA THR A 61 -0.43 -16.69 0.10
C THR A 61 0.12 -18.08 0.45
N GLY A 62 -0.73 -18.99 0.92
CA GLY A 62 -0.38 -20.37 1.27
C GLY A 62 -1.54 -21.35 1.03
N PRO A 63 -1.32 -22.68 1.09
CA PRO A 63 -2.34 -23.69 0.75
C PRO A 63 -3.59 -23.67 1.65
N LEU A 64 -3.51 -23.03 2.83
CA LEU A 64 -4.64 -22.78 3.74
C LEU A 64 -5.06 -21.29 3.80
N ALA A 65 -4.44 -20.42 2.99
CA ALA A 65 -4.67 -18.97 3.02
C ALA A 65 -6.08 -18.55 2.59
N ASN A 66 -6.86 -19.47 2.00
CA ASN A 66 -8.27 -19.24 1.71
C ASN A 66 -9.15 -19.14 2.98
N VAL A 67 -8.64 -19.50 4.16
CA VAL A 67 -9.43 -19.54 5.40
C VAL A 67 -8.91 -18.54 6.46
N PHE A 68 -7.62 -18.23 6.47
CA PHE A 68 -7.02 -17.34 7.47
C PHE A 68 -5.87 -16.52 6.84
N PHE A 69 -6.18 -15.33 6.31
CA PHE A 69 -5.19 -14.31 5.92
C PHE A 69 -4.51 -13.68 7.16
N VAL A 70 -3.96 -14.53 8.02
CA VAL A 70 -3.26 -14.16 9.26
C VAL A 70 -1.79 -13.94 8.89
N GLY A 71 -1.43 -12.72 8.52
CA GLY A 71 -0.04 -12.38 8.17
C GLY A 71 0.12 -11.15 7.29
N ASP A 72 -0.94 -10.70 6.62
CA ASP A 72 -0.88 -9.49 5.81
C ASP A 72 -0.49 -8.29 6.68
N SER A 73 0.55 -7.58 6.27
CA SER A 73 1.06 -6.45 7.05
C SER A 73 1.44 -5.29 6.17
N LEU A 74 1.10 -4.09 6.62
CA LEU A 74 1.50 -2.82 6.01
C LEU A 74 2.40 -2.10 7.01
N LYS A 75 3.69 -2.00 6.71
CA LYS A 75 4.71 -1.50 7.64
C LYS A 75 5.58 -0.44 6.98
N GLU A 76 6.11 0.48 7.78
CA GLU A 76 7.10 1.43 7.29
C GLU A 76 8.38 0.71 6.85
N ARG A 77 8.94 1.15 5.73
CA ARG A 77 10.20 0.65 5.15
C ARG A 77 11.20 1.79 5.09
N SER A 78 12.47 1.46 5.27
CA SER A 78 13.54 2.46 5.13
C SER A 78 13.59 3.01 3.71
N GLU A 79 14.02 4.26 3.54
CA GLU A 79 14.20 4.85 2.21
C GLU A 79 15.20 4.04 1.37
N THR A 80 16.31 3.62 1.97
CA THR A 80 17.34 2.81 1.29
C THR A 80 16.76 1.52 0.71
N ASP A 81 16.02 0.76 1.51
CA ASP A 81 15.45 -0.52 1.08
C ASP A 81 14.32 -0.31 0.06
N ALA A 82 13.47 0.70 0.28
CA ALA A 82 12.40 1.02 -0.65
C ALA A 82 12.95 1.44 -2.02
N MET A 83 13.99 2.27 -2.05
CA MET A 83 14.64 2.69 -3.30
C MET A 83 15.35 1.53 -4.00
N ALA A 84 15.83 0.52 -3.27
CA ALA A 84 16.34 -0.71 -3.87
C ALA A 84 15.21 -1.52 -4.53
N ASP A 85 14.09 -1.68 -3.84
CA ASP A 85 12.92 -2.39 -4.38
C ASP A 85 12.35 -1.69 -5.62
N LEU A 86 12.24 -0.36 -5.61
CA LEU A 86 11.69 0.42 -6.74
C LEU A 86 12.45 0.22 -8.06
N LYS A 87 13.70 -0.26 -8.02
CA LYS A 87 14.46 -0.59 -9.23
C LYS A 87 13.96 -1.85 -9.93
N VAL A 88 13.28 -2.74 -9.19
CA VAL A 88 12.80 -4.03 -9.68
C VAL A 88 11.27 -4.13 -9.69
N LEU A 89 10.57 -3.20 -9.03
CA LEU A 89 9.12 -3.13 -9.01
C LEU A 89 8.55 -2.36 -10.21
N SER A 90 7.36 -2.78 -10.65
CA SER A 90 6.59 -2.07 -11.67
C SER A 90 5.69 -1.01 -11.06
N SER A 91 5.51 0.14 -11.73
CA SER A 91 4.56 1.15 -11.26
C SER A 91 3.13 0.65 -11.48
N ALA A 92 2.36 0.56 -10.40
CA ALA A 92 0.94 0.32 -10.47
C ALA A 92 0.23 1.58 -10.99
N LYS A 93 -0.74 1.40 -11.89
CA LYS A 93 -1.49 2.51 -12.47
C LYS A 93 -2.29 3.23 -11.37
N PRO A 94 -2.06 4.54 -11.14
CA PRO A 94 -2.99 5.35 -10.35
C PRO A 94 -4.36 5.39 -11.03
N ARG A 95 -5.42 5.64 -10.27
CA ARG A 95 -6.74 5.89 -10.87
C ARG A 95 -6.62 7.06 -11.86
N GLU A 96 -7.05 6.87 -13.12
CA GLU A 96 -7.27 7.99 -14.03
C GLU A 96 -8.35 8.87 -13.40
N MET A 97 -7.98 10.05 -12.91
CA MET A 97 -8.94 11.11 -12.63
C MET A 97 -9.51 11.49 -13.99
N GLY A 98 -10.75 11.05 -14.25
CA GLY A 98 -11.50 11.45 -15.43
C GLY A 98 -11.46 12.96 -15.58
N LYS A 99 -11.16 13.41 -16.79
CA LYS A 99 -11.21 14.82 -17.20
C LYS A 99 -12.58 15.43 -16.94
#